data_AF-A0A8T3PEZ7-F1
#
_entry.id   AF-A0A8T3PEZ7-F1
#
_cell.length_a   1.000
_cell.length_b   1.000
_cell.length_c   1.000
_cell.angle_alpha   90.00
_cell.angle_beta   90.00
_cell.angle_gamma   90.00
#
_symmetry.space_group_name_H-M   'P 1'
#
loop_
_entity.id
_entity.type
_entity.pdbx_description
1 polymer ?
#
loop_
_entity_poly.entity_id
_entity_poly.type
_entity_poly.pdbx_seq_one_letter_code
_entity_poly.pdbx_strand_id
1 'polypeptide(L)'
;MSGATRAVIGAGTWGTTLALMLARQGPVTLVARDPAHATALAEKRENERYLPGVTLPVEIEIVHGPEALADATDLVVLAVPSAAMHEVVEGISGFVADEAVLLSVAKGIERDTLRRMTEVIAAGIPGSAGRVAAMSGPNLALEIAKGLPASSVVGADD
;
A
#
# COMPACT_ATOMS: atom_id res chain seq x y z
N MET A 1 -6.62 19.25 3.25
CA MET A 1 -6.62 18.81 1.85
C MET A 1 -7.70 17.75 1.70
N SER A 2 -8.93 18.17 1.37
CA SER A 2 -10.09 17.29 1.22
C SER A 2 -10.28 17.09 -0.28
N GLY A 3 -9.83 15.96 -0.80
CA GLY A 3 -9.83 15.65 -2.23
C GLY A 3 -8.79 14.62 -2.68
N ALA A 4 -7.79 14.30 -1.85
CA ALA A 4 -6.74 13.36 -2.25
C ALA A 4 -7.22 11.89 -2.18
N THR A 5 -7.12 11.15 -3.28
CA THR A 5 -7.46 9.72 -3.37
C THR A 5 -6.22 8.86 -3.15
N ARG A 6 -6.35 7.83 -2.31
CA ARG A 6 -5.22 7.05 -1.77
C ARG A 6 -5.52 5.58 -1.88
N ALA A 7 -4.54 4.80 -2.31
CA ALA A 7 -4.64 3.35 -2.35
C ALA A 7 -3.49 2.68 -1.60
N VAL A 8 -3.78 1.53 -0.98
CA VAL A 8 -2.80 0.63 -0.38
C VAL A 8 -2.89 -0.73 -1.06
N ILE A 9 -1.82 -1.12 -1.73
CA ILE A 9 -1.70 -2.41 -2.40
C ILE A 9 -1.10 -3.41 -1.44
N GLY A 10 -1.87 -4.45 -1.10
CA GLY A 10 -1.47 -5.52 -0.20
C GLY A 10 -2.21 -5.49 1.13
N ALA A 11 -3.20 -6.37 1.29
CA ALA A 11 -3.99 -6.51 2.52
C ALA A 11 -3.34 -7.39 3.61
N GLY A 12 -2.02 -7.35 3.73
CA GLY A 12 -1.28 -7.98 4.83
C GLY A 12 -1.30 -7.11 6.09
N THR A 13 -0.64 -7.56 7.18
CA THR A 13 -0.61 -6.86 8.47
C THR A 13 -0.24 -5.39 8.34
N TRP A 14 0.82 -5.10 7.57
CA TRP A 14 1.32 -3.72 7.43
C TRP A 14 0.47 -2.86 6.50
N GLY A 15 0.03 -3.39 5.36
CA GLY A 15 -0.85 -2.64 4.46
C GLY A 15 -2.22 -2.34 5.09
N THR A 16 -2.81 -3.27 5.84
CA THR A 16 -4.02 -3.01 6.61
C THR A 16 -3.79 -1.94 7.70
N THR A 17 -2.63 -1.98 8.38
CA THR A 17 -2.27 -0.95 9.37
C THR A 17 -2.14 0.43 8.73
N LEU A 18 -1.52 0.53 7.55
CA LEU A 18 -1.38 1.80 6.84
C LEU A 18 -2.71 2.31 6.30
N ALA A 19 -3.59 1.43 5.81
CA ALA A 19 -4.95 1.81 5.43
C ALA A 19 -5.72 2.38 6.63
N LEU A 20 -5.61 1.78 7.82
CA LEU A 20 -6.19 2.33 9.05
C LEU A 20 -5.66 3.72 9.41
N MET A 21 -4.36 3.97 9.21
CA MET A 21 -3.77 5.28 9.46
C MET A 21 -4.27 6.32 8.46
N LEU A 22 -4.29 5.98 7.17
CA LEU A 22 -4.74 6.86 6.08
C LEU A 22 -6.23 7.18 6.18
N ALA A 23 -7.05 6.21 6.62
CA ALA A 23 -8.49 6.36 6.82
C ALA A 23 -8.84 7.49 7.80
N ARG A 24 -7.96 7.79 8.78
CA ARG A 24 -8.13 8.91 9.71
C ARG A 24 -8.06 10.29 9.03
N GLN A 25 -7.52 10.34 7.82
CA GLN A 25 -7.37 11.56 7.02
C GLN A 25 -8.35 11.59 5.83
N GLY A 26 -9.25 10.62 5.69
CA GLY A 26 -10.22 10.51 4.59
C GLY A 26 -10.22 9.12 3.93
N PRO A 27 -11.07 8.91 2.91
CA PRO A 27 -11.24 7.63 2.25
C PRO A 27 -9.94 7.02 1.71
N VAL A 28 -9.84 5.69 1.76
CA VAL A 28 -8.70 4.92 1.25
C VAL A 28 -9.15 3.60 0.66
N THR A 29 -8.56 3.21 -0.46
CA THR A 29 -8.79 1.93 -1.11
C THR A 29 -7.74 0.92 -0.64
N LEU A 30 -8.15 -0.19 -0.04
CA LEU A 30 -7.30 -1.31 0.31
C LEU A 30 -7.47 -2.43 -0.72
N VAL A 31 -6.41 -2.67 -1.50
CA VAL A 31 -6.41 -3.66 -2.58
C VAL A 31 -5.86 -5.00 -2.06
N ALA A 32 -6.71 -6.01 -2.06
CA ALA A 32 -6.34 -7.39 -1.75
C ALA A 32 -6.06 -8.19 -3.02
N ARG A 33 -5.02 -9.02 -2.98
CA ARG A 33 -4.65 -9.89 -4.11
C ARG A 33 -5.68 -10.99 -4.37
N ASP A 34 -6.20 -11.58 -3.29
CA ASP A 34 -7.12 -12.71 -3.36
C ASP A 34 -8.57 -12.23 -3.20
N PRO A 35 -9.49 -12.60 -4.11
CA PRO A 35 -10.87 -12.12 -4.05
C PRO A 35 -11.62 -12.63 -2.82
N ALA A 36 -11.40 -13.88 -2.40
CA ALA A 36 -12.04 -14.42 -1.21
C ALA A 36 -11.57 -13.70 0.06
N HIS A 37 -10.29 -13.32 0.13
CA HIS A 37 -9.77 -12.48 1.21
C HIS A 37 -10.38 -11.08 1.19
N ALA A 38 -10.53 -10.46 0.01
CA ALA A 38 -11.19 -9.16 -0.12
C ALA A 38 -12.65 -9.21 0.40
N THR A 39 -13.41 -10.22 -0.03
CA THR A 39 -14.80 -10.43 0.44
C THR A 39 -14.86 -10.62 1.95
N ALA A 40 -14.01 -11.48 2.52
CA ALA A 40 -13.98 -11.71 3.96
C ALA A 40 -13.66 -10.42 4.75
N LEU A 41 -12.72 -9.61 4.26
CA LEU A 41 -12.39 -8.32 4.85
C LEU A 41 -13.56 -7.33 4.79
N ALA A 42 -14.26 -7.28 3.65
CA ALA A 42 -15.39 -6.38 3.44
C ALA A 42 -16.59 -6.76 4.31
N GLU A 43 -16.92 -8.04 4.43
CA GLU A 43 -18.03 -8.54 5.23
C GLU A 43 -17.78 -8.41 6.73
N LYS A 44 -16.59 -8.82 7.17
CA LYS A 44 -16.27 -8.85 8.60
C LYS A 44 -15.81 -7.50 9.15
N ARG A 45 -15.36 -6.61 8.26
CA ARG A 45 -14.69 -5.35 8.63
C ARG A 45 -13.56 -5.58 9.63
N GLU A 46 -12.84 -6.68 9.48
CA GLU A 46 -11.69 -7.05 10.31
C GLU A 46 -10.76 -7.95 9.48
N ASN A 47 -9.45 -7.73 9.59
CA ASN A 47 -8.46 -8.63 8.99
C ASN A 47 -8.04 -9.71 9.98
N GLU A 48 -8.95 -10.64 10.30
CA GLU A 48 -8.71 -11.71 11.28
C GLU A 48 -7.42 -12.50 11.01
N ARG A 49 -7.06 -12.68 9.73
CA ARG A 49 -5.88 -13.43 9.30
C ARG A 49 -4.57 -12.72 9.64
N TYR A 50 -4.50 -11.40 9.45
CA TYR A 50 -3.23 -10.67 9.50
C TYR A 50 -3.17 -9.59 10.59
N LEU A 51 -4.30 -9.12 11.09
CA LEU A 51 -4.41 -8.06 12.09
C LEU A 51 -5.68 -8.27 12.95
N PRO A 52 -5.76 -9.38 13.72
CA PRO A 52 -6.94 -9.72 14.51
C PRO A 52 -7.20 -8.71 15.64
N GLY A 53 -8.48 -8.52 15.95
CA GLY A 53 -8.97 -7.61 17.00
C GLY A 53 -8.98 -6.14 16.60
N VAL A 54 -8.85 -5.82 15.32
CA VAL A 54 -8.86 -4.43 14.81
C VAL A 54 -9.95 -4.24 13.75
N THR A 55 -10.95 -3.43 14.09
CA THR A 55 -12.06 -3.09 13.19
C THR A 55 -11.61 -2.12 12.11
N LEU A 56 -11.97 -2.41 10.86
CA LEU A 56 -11.74 -1.59 9.68
C LEU A 56 -12.90 -0.60 9.49
N PRO A 57 -12.67 0.72 9.63
CA PRO A 57 -13.72 1.73 9.57
C PRO A 57 -14.21 1.92 8.12
N VAL A 58 -15.45 2.39 7.93
CA VAL A 58 -16.14 2.40 6.62
C VAL A 58 -15.41 3.20 5.53
N GLU A 59 -14.53 4.12 5.93
CA GLU A 59 -13.65 4.91 5.07
C GLU A 59 -12.61 4.06 4.32
N ILE A 60 -12.39 2.81 4.75
CA ILE A 60 -11.61 1.83 3.99
C ILE A 60 -12.52 1.07 3.04
N GLU A 61 -12.45 1.43 1.77
CA GLU A 61 -13.01 0.63 0.68
C GLU A 61 -12.10 -0.58 0.44
N ILE A 62 -12.66 -1.78 0.37
CA ILE A 62 -11.90 -3.01 0.22
C ILE A 62 -12.26 -3.61 -1.12
N VAL A 63 -11.24 -3.81 -1.94
CA VAL A 63 -11.39 -4.23 -3.33
C VAL A 63 -10.41 -5.34 -3.66
N HIS A 64 -10.70 -6.02 -4.77
CA HIS A 64 -9.80 -6.98 -5.39
C HIS A 64 -9.46 -6.48 -6.79
N GLY A 65 -8.19 -6.65 -7.17
CA GLY A 65 -7.71 -6.32 -8.52
C GLY A 65 -7.16 -4.90 -8.65
N PRO A 66 -6.26 -4.69 -9.63
CA PRO A 66 -5.61 -3.40 -9.87
C PRO A 66 -6.55 -2.33 -10.46
N GLU A 67 -7.71 -2.71 -11.00
CA GLU A 67 -8.67 -1.81 -11.65
C GLU A 67 -9.16 -0.70 -10.71
N ALA A 68 -9.21 -0.98 -9.41
CA ALA A 68 -9.60 -0.02 -8.39
C ALA A 68 -8.57 1.10 -8.16
N LEU A 69 -7.38 1.01 -8.78
CA LEU A 69 -6.39 2.10 -8.76
C LEU A 69 -6.74 3.21 -9.76
N ALA A 70 -7.66 2.98 -10.71
CA ALA A 70 -8.03 4.00 -11.70
C ALA A 70 -8.54 5.31 -11.06
N ASP A 71 -9.10 5.23 -9.86
CA ASP A 71 -9.61 6.38 -9.10
C ASP A 71 -8.58 6.93 -8.07
N ALA A 72 -7.44 6.25 -7.87
CA ALA A 72 -6.40 6.60 -6.90
C ALA A 72 -5.27 7.41 -7.56
N THR A 73 -5.41 8.73 -7.53
CA THR A 73 -4.59 9.68 -8.30
C THR A 73 -3.47 10.30 -7.50
N ASP A 74 -3.53 10.36 -6.16
CA ASP A 74 -2.53 11.13 -5.38
C ASP A 74 -1.44 10.26 -4.74
N LEU A 75 -1.81 9.12 -4.14
CA LEU A 75 -0.86 8.27 -3.41
C LEU A 75 -1.20 6.78 -3.56
N VAL A 76 -0.22 6.01 -4.02
CA VAL A 76 -0.28 4.55 -4.05
C VAL A 76 0.81 3.97 -3.16
N VAL A 77 0.41 3.28 -2.10
CA VAL A 77 1.32 2.63 -1.16
C VAL A 77 1.48 1.16 -1.55
N LEU A 78 2.70 0.73 -1.86
CA LEU A 78 3.02 -0.66 -2.20
C LEU A 78 3.49 -1.40 -0.94
N ALA A 79 2.54 -2.08 -0.28
CA ALA A 79 2.71 -2.83 0.97
C ALA A 79 2.74 -4.35 0.75
N VAL A 80 3.40 -4.79 -0.32
CA VAL A 80 3.57 -6.20 -0.68
C VAL A 80 4.97 -6.70 -0.30
N PRO A 81 5.17 -8.01 -0.08
CA PRO A 81 6.50 -8.57 0.13
C PRO A 81 7.45 -8.23 -1.01
N SER A 82 8.74 -8.02 -0.73
CA SER A 82 9.73 -7.65 -1.76
C SER A 82 9.81 -8.68 -2.90
N ALA A 83 9.61 -9.96 -2.58
CA ALA A 83 9.60 -11.05 -3.56
C ALA A 83 8.40 -11.02 -4.53
N ALA A 84 7.34 -10.29 -4.19
CA ALA A 84 6.15 -10.13 -5.03
C ALA A 84 6.09 -8.75 -5.70
N MET A 85 7.03 -7.83 -5.40
CA MET A 85 6.97 -6.45 -5.86
C MET A 85 6.96 -6.35 -7.39
N HIS A 86 7.83 -7.11 -8.06
CA HIS A 86 7.94 -7.10 -9.52
C HIS A 86 6.61 -7.40 -10.20
N GLU A 87 6.04 -8.57 -9.92
CA GLU A 87 4.78 -9.04 -10.50
C GLU A 87 3.63 -8.06 -10.20
N VAL A 88 3.60 -7.51 -8.98
CA VAL A 88 2.59 -6.51 -8.59
C VAL A 88 2.75 -5.23 -9.40
N VAL A 89 3.98 -4.73 -9.55
CA VAL A 89 4.27 -3.51 -10.31
C VAL A 89 3.90 -3.70 -11.78
N GLU A 90 4.23 -4.83 -12.39
CA GLU A 90 3.82 -5.15 -13.76
C GLU A 90 2.29 -5.13 -13.90
N GLY A 91 1.58 -5.79 -12.98
CA GLY A 91 0.11 -5.91 -13.01
C GLY A 91 -0.64 -4.60 -12.79
N ILE A 92 -0.03 -3.60 -12.13
CA ILE A 92 -0.67 -2.31 -11.84
C ILE A 92 -0.24 -1.20 -12.80
N SER A 93 0.81 -1.42 -13.60
CA SER A 93 1.48 -0.36 -14.36
C SER A 93 0.54 0.45 -15.26
N GLY A 94 -0.47 -0.18 -15.86
CA GLY A 94 -1.47 0.46 -16.70
C GLY A 94 -2.61 1.18 -15.97
N PHE A 95 -2.68 1.08 -14.64
CA PHE A 95 -3.74 1.67 -13.81
C PHE A 95 -3.26 2.81 -12.92
N VAL A 96 -1.95 3.00 -12.80
CA VAL A 96 -1.35 4.05 -11.97
C VAL A 96 -1.42 5.38 -12.71
N ALA A 97 -2.05 6.39 -12.09
CA ALA A 97 -2.07 7.74 -12.62
C ALA A 97 -0.66 8.34 -12.75
N ASP A 98 -0.48 9.23 -13.74
CA ASP A 98 0.81 9.82 -14.09
C ASP A 98 1.36 10.71 -12.95
N GLU A 99 0.48 11.32 -12.17
CA GLU A 99 0.78 12.21 -11.05
C GLU A 99 0.90 11.50 -9.70
N ALA A 100 0.51 10.22 -9.59
CA ALA A 100 0.43 9.52 -8.31
C ALA A 100 1.81 9.31 -7.66
N VAL A 101 1.97 9.71 -6.40
CA VAL A 101 3.18 9.36 -5.63
C VAL A 101 3.17 7.88 -5.31
N LEU A 102 4.28 7.19 -5.58
CA LEU A 102 4.46 5.76 -5.31
C LEU A 102 5.29 5.56 -4.07
N LEU A 103 4.69 5.07 -2.99
CA LEU A 103 5.37 4.84 -1.73
C LEU A 103 5.65 3.35 -1.51
N SER A 104 6.92 2.96 -1.60
CA SER A 104 7.36 1.64 -1.17
C SER A 104 7.44 1.57 0.35
N VAL A 105 6.82 0.56 0.95
CA VAL A 105 6.97 0.25 2.38
C VAL A 105 7.56 -1.14 2.62
N ALA A 106 7.97 -1.80 1.55
CA ALA A 106 8.58 -3.12 1.56
C ALA A 106 10.06 -3.03 1.93
N LYS A 107 10.54 -4.00 2.71
CA LYS A 107 11.96 -4.17 3.03
C LYS A 107 12.49 -5.38 2.28
N GLY A 108 13.60 -5.21 1.56
CA GLY A 108 14.25 -6.28 0.81
C GLY A 108 14.86 -5.79 -0.50
N ILE A 109 15.47 -6.73 -1.23
CA ILE A 109 16.12 -6.52 -2.52
C ILE A 109 15.58 -7.59 -3.48
N GLU A 110 15.36 -7.22 -4.75
CA GLU A 110 14.99 -8.18 -5.80
C GLU A 110 16.17 -9.12 -6.08
N ARG A 111 15.93 -10.43 -6.08
CA ARG A 111 17.01 -11.43 -6.12
C ARG A 111 17.80 -11.40 -7.43
N ASP A 112 17.11 -11.24 -8.54
CA ASP A 112 17.71 -11.43 -9.87
C ASP A 112 18.44 -10.17 -10.35
N THR A 113 17.91 -8.98 -10.04
CA THR A 113 18.47 -7.70 -10.49
C THR A 113 19.30 -6.98 -9.43
N LEU A 114 19.20 -7.41 -8.17
CA LEU A 114 19.76 -6.73 -6.99
C LEU A 114 19.22 -5.32 -6.76
N ARG A 115 18.08 -4.97 -7.38
CA ARG A 115 17.43 -3.68 -7.21
C ARG A 115 16.75 -3.56 -5.85
N ARG A 116 16.85 -2.37 -5.26
CA ARG A 116 15.99 -1.97 -4.13
C ARG A 116 14.57 -1.70 -4.65
N MET A 117 13.57 -1.79 -3.78
CA MET A 117 12.16 -1.78 -4.21
C MET A 117 11.75 -0.51 -4.96
N THR A 118 12.35 0.64 -4.65
CA THR A 118 12.11 1.88 -5.39
C THR A 118 12.59 1.80 -6.85
N GLU A 119 13.71 1.13 -7.10
CA GLU A 119 14.24 0.89 -8.45
C GLU A 119 13.40 -0.14 -9.21
N VAL A 120 12.85 -1.15 -8.53
CA VAL A 120 11.89 -2.11 -9.13
C VAL A 120 10.62 -1.38 -9.57
N ILE A 121 10.05 -0.54 -8.70
CA ILE A 121 8.87 0.26 -9.00
C ILE A 121 9.13 1.21 -10.18
N ALA A 122 10.22 1.97 -10.13
CA ALA A 122 10.58 2.92 -11.18
C ALA A 122 10.84 2.24 -12.53
N ALA A 123 11.38 1.02 -12.54
CA ALA A 123 11.61 0.26 -13.76
C ALA A 123 10.31 -0.31 -14.37
N GLY A 124 9.34 -0.69 -13.54
CA GLY A 124 8.08 -1.29 -14.01
C GLY A 124 6.95 -0.30 -14.30
N ILE A 125 7.07 0.96 -13.85
CA ILE A 125 6.10 2.03 -14.15
C ILE A 125 6.82 3.17 -14.88
N PRO A 126 6.72 3.23 -16.22
CA PRO A 126 7.37 4.28 -17.01
C PRO A 126 7.02 5.70 -16.52
N GLY A 127 8.02 6.59 -16.48
CA GLY A 127 7.83 7.98 -16.05
C GLY A 127 7.69 8.18 -14.54
N SER A 128 7.69 7.13 -13.73
CA SER A 128 7.48 7.25 -12.27
C SER A 128 8.72 7.58 -11.45
N ALA A 129 9.93 7.55 -12.03
CA ALA A 129 11.18 7.64 -11.27
C ALA A 129 11.27 8.85 -10.31
N GLY A 130 10.78 10.02 -10.72
CA GLY A 130 10.78 11.24 -9.89
C GLY A 130 9.66 11.33 -8.85
N ARG A 131 8.81 10.30 -8.72
CA ARG A 131 7.68 10.25 -7.78
C ARG A 131 7.64 8.96 -6.97
N VAL A 132 8.76 8.24 -6.87
CA VAL A 132 8.91 7.06 -6.01
C VAL A 132 9.62 7.42 -4.71
N ALA A 133 9.02 7.05 -3.59
CA ALA A 133 9.60 7.20 -2.26
C ALA A 133 9.65 5.85 -1.53
N ALA A 134 10.46 5.76 -0.48
CA ALA A 134 10.47 4.64 0.46
C ALA A 134 10.18 5.12 1.87
N MET A 135 9.40 4.35 2.63
CA MET A 135 9.23 4.58 4.07
C MET A 135 9.79 3.42 4.88
N SER A 136 10.54 3.74 5.93
CA SER A 136 11.08 2.76 6.88
C SER A 136 11.19 3.34 8.28
N GLY A 137 11.11 2.48 9.29
CA GLY A 137 11.19 2.86 10.70
C GLY A 137 10.95 1.68 11.65
N PRO A 138 11.06 1.92 12.96
CA PRO A 138 10.59 1.01 14.01
C PRO A 138 9.05 0.92 13.99
N ASN A 139 8.53 0.11 13.07
CA ASN A 139 7.11 0.09 12.71
C ASN A 139 6.44 -1.23 13.08
N LEU A 140 6.22 -1.46 14.37
CA LEU A 140 5.45 -2.63 14.82
C LEU A 140 3.96 -2.41 14.49
N ALA A 141 3.49 -3.17 13.49
CA ALA A 141 2.18 -2.94 12.90
C ALA A 141 1.03 -3.00 13.91
N LEU A 142 1.03 -3.96 14.84
CA LEU A 142 -0.04 -4.09 15.83
C LEU A 142 -0.08 -2.92 16.83
N GLU A 143 1.09 -2.40 17.23
CA GLU A 143 1.17 -1.24 18.12
C GLU A 143 0.61 0.00 17.42
N ILE A 144 0.99 0.22 16.17
CA ILE A 144 0.53 1.32 15.34
C ILE A 144 -0.97 1.22 15.06
N ALA A 145 -1.47 0.02 14.74
CA ALA A 145 -2.89 -0.23 14.53
C ALA A 145 -3.73 0.11 15.78
N LYS A 146 -3.18 -0.12 16.98
CA LYS A 146 -3.78 0.27 18.27
C LYS A 146 -3.61 1.75 18.60
N GLY A 147 -2.98 2.54 17.73
CA GLY A 147 -2.76 3.96 17.92
C GLY A 147 -1.62 4.31 18.88
N LEU A 148 -0.71 3.37 19.16
CA LEU A 148 0.49 3.67 19.93
C LEU A 148 1.48 4.52 19.11
N PRO A 149 2.28 5.38 19.75
CA PRO A 149 3.25 6.23 19.07
C PRO A 149 4.31 5.41 18.32
N ALA A 150 4.64 5.84 17.10
CA ALA A 150 5.75 5.31 16.31
C ALA A 150 6.42 6.43 15.51
N SER A 151 7.63 6.17 15.02
CA SER A 151 8.37 7.08 14.15
C SER A 151 8.79 6.37 12.87
N SER A 152 8.85 7.12 11.77
CA SER A 152 9.26 6.62 10.46
C SER A 152 9.98 7.72 9.70
N VAL A 153 10.86 7.30 8.78
CA VAL A 153 11.51 8.16 7.80
C VAL A 153 10.92 7.85 6.44
N VAL A 154 10.63 8.90 5.67
CA VAL A 154 10.37 8.81 4.23
C VAL A 154 11.61 9.34 3.51
N GLY A 155 12.16 8.53 2.60
CA GLY A 155 13.23 8.94 1.70
C GLY A 155 12.70 9.04 0.28
N ALA A 156 12.96 10.18 -0.36
CA ALA A 156 12.68 10.46 -1.76
C ALA A 156 13.90 11.21 -2.34
N ASP A 157 14.04 11.20 -3.67
CA ASP A 157 15.11 11.95 -4.33
C ASP A 157 14.82 13.46 -4.34
N ASP A 158 13.54 13.87 -4.38
CA ASP A 158 13.04 15.25 -4.29
C ASP A 158 11.75 15.35 -3.46
#